data_AF-A0A843AU25-F1
#
_entry.id   AF-A0A843AU25-F1
#
_cell.length_a   1.000
_cell.length_b   1.000
_cell.length_c   1.000
_cell.angle_alpha   90.00
_cell.angle_beta   90.00
_cell.angle_gamma   90.00
#
_symmetry.space_group_name_H-M   'P 1'
#
loop_
_entity.id
_entity.type
_entity.pdbx_description
1 polymer ?
#
loop_
_entity_poly.entity_id
_entity_poly.type
_entity_poly.pdbx_seq_one_letter_code
_entity_poly.pdbx_strand_id
1 'polypeptide(L)'
;DVNGMIRETHSVAAGLDYPGVGPEHSLLKDIGRAEYVGVTDQEALNAFRTLSEVEGIIPALESSHAVHAGMQRAKKMDKDQVVVITVSGRGDKDLDTVIGLMGVQ
;
A
#
# COMPACT_ATOMS: atom_id res chain seq x y z
N ASP A 1 2.12 -17.66 17.71
CA ASP A 1 3.08 -18.80 17.73
C ASP A 1 2.35 -20.07 17.29
N VAL A 2 2.88 -21.29 17.52
CA VAL A 2 2.15 -22.54 17.24
C VAL A 2 0.91 -22.73 18.13
N ASN A 3 0.78 -21.93 19.19
CA ASN A 3 -0.33 -21.96 20.15
C ASN A 3 -1.45 -20.97 19.77
N GLY A 4 -1.39 -20.35 18.59
CA GLY A 4 -2.40 -19.38 18.14
C GLY A 4 -2.24 -17.97 18.73
N MET A 5 -1.11 -17.67 19.38
CA MET A 5 -0.85 -16.32 19.89
C MET A 5 -0.69 -15.31 18.73
N ILE A 6 -1.30 -14.13 18.89
CA ILE A 6 -1.15 -12.98 18.00
C ILE A 6 0.34 -12.62 17.91
N ARG A 7 0.84 -12.44 16.69
CA ARG A 7 2.21 -12.03 16.42
C ARG A 7 2.28 -10.52 16.23
N GLU A 8 3.41 -9.93 16.58
CA GLU A 8 3.71 -8.54 16.24
C GLU A 8 3.84 -8.37 14.73
N THR A 9 3.44 -7.20 14.25
CA THR A 9 3.56 -6.77 12.86
C THR A 9 4.54 -5.60 12.76
N HIS A 10 4.96 -5.31 11.53
CA HIS A 10 5.74 -4.12 11.21
C HIS A 10 5.33 -3.64 9.82
N SER A 11 5.12 -2.34 9.68
CA SER A 11 4.88 -1.66 8.42
C SER A 11 5.34 -0.20 8.55
N VAL A 12 5.96 0.35 7.50
CA VAL A 12 6.27 1.79 7.44
C VAL A 12 5.01 2.66 7.50
N ALA A 13 3.88 2.10 7.05
CA ALA A 13 2.57 2.72 7.16
C ALA A 13 1.87 2.24 8.43
N ALA A 14 1.79 3.10 9.45
CA ALA A 14 1.21 2.75 10.74
C ALA A 14 -0.26 2.30 10.63
N GLY A 15 -1.02 2.82 9.67
CA GLY A 15 -2.41 2.41 9.43
C GLY A 15 -2.57 0.98 8.89
N LEU A 16 -1.49 0.34 8.44
CA LEU A 16 -1.46 -1.06 8.00
C LEU A 16 -0.73 -1.98 8.98
N ASP A 17 -0.16 -1.44 10.06
CA ASP A 17 0.55 -2.20 11.07
C ASP A 17 -0.42 -2.89 12.05
N TYR A 18 -1.19 -3.84 11.53
CA TYR A 18 -2.21 -4.56 12.28
C TYR A 18 -2.20 -6.06 11.92
N PRO A 19 -2.15 -6.98 12.91
CA PRO A 19 -2.04 -8.42 12.65
C PRO A 19 -3.31 -9.09 12.13
N GLY A 20 -4.43 -8.36 12.06
CA GLY A 20 -5.73 -8.87 11.64
C GLY A 20 -6.24 -8.27 10.34
N VAL A 21 -7.38 -8.75 9.88
CA VAL A 21 -8.11 -8.20 8.75
C VAL A 21 -9.62 -8.42 8.96
N GLY A 22 -10.46 -7.55 8.41
CA GLY A 22 -11.91 -7.68 8.53
C GLY A 22 -12.44 -9.02 7.99
N PRO A 23 -13.49 -9.59 8.60
CA PRO A 23 -14.01 -10.91 8.22
C PRO A 23 -14.56 -10.95 6.79
N GLU A 24 -15.12 -9.84 6.30
CA GLU A 24 -15.60 -9.73 4.93
C GLU A 24 -14.46 -9.88 3.91
N HIS A 25 -13.28 -9.33 4.19
CA HIS A 25 -12.12 -9.50 3.32
C HIS A 25 -11.65 -10.96 3.27
N SER A 26 -11.69 -11.65 4.42
CA SER A 26 -11.38 -13.08 4.50
C SER A 26 -12.36 -13.91 3.65
N LEU A 27 -13.66 -13.63 3.76
CA LEU A 27 -14.68 -14.27 2.93
C LEU A 27 -14.45 -14.02 1.43
N LEU A 28 -14.21 -12.77 1.03
CA LEU A 28 -13.98 -12.41 -0.38
C LEU A 28 -12.74 -13.11 -0.95
N LYS A 29 -11.70 -13.33 -0.14
CA LYS A 29 -10.53 -14.12 -0.51
C LYS A 29 -10.90 -15.59 -0.71
N ASP A 30 -11.60 -16.18 0.26
CA ASP A 30 -11.89 -17.62 0.28
C ASP A 30 -12.83 -18.05 -0.85
N ILE A 31 -13.76 -17.18 -1.26
CA ILE A 31 -14.62 -17.42 -2.44
C ILE A 31 -13.97 -17.02 -3.77
N GLY A 32 -12.73 -16.55 -3.77
CA GLY A 32 -12.00 -16.13 -4.98
C GLY A 32 -12.51 -14.84 -5.63
N ARG A 33 -13.26 -14.00 -4.88
CA ARG A 33 -13.83 -12.74 -5.40
C ARG A 33 -12.85 -11.57 -5.37
N ALA A 34 -11.88 -11.59 -4.45
CA ALA A 34 -10.83 -10.60 -4.31
C ALA A 34 -9.46 -11.27 -4.13
N GLU A 35 -8.43 -10.69 -4.75
CA GLU A 35 -7.03 -11.08 -4.59
C GLU A 35 -6.34 -10.09 -3.63
N TYR A 36 -5.54 -10.62 -2.71
CA TYR A 36 -4.81 -9.83 -1.72
C TYR A 36 -3.31 -10.04 -1.93
N VAL A 37 -2.59 -8.94 -2.11
CA VAL A 37 -1.14 -8.94 -2.40
C VAL A 37 -0.41 -8.15 -1.32
N GLY A 38 0.82 -8.56 -1.02
CA GLY A 38 1.73 -7.81 -0.17
C GLY A 38 2.51 -6.77 -0.98
N VAL A 39 2.81 -5.64 -0.35
CA VAL A 39 3.72 -4.60 -0.85
C VAL A 39 4.69 -4.28 0.27
N THR A 40 5.98 -4.21 -0.04
CA THR A 40 7.04 -3.92 0.91
C THR A 40 7.18 -2.42 1.17
N ASP A 41 7.79 -2.04 2.30
CA ASP A 41 8.04 -0.64 2.65
C ASP A 41 8.77 0.12 1.54
N GLN A 42 9.80 -0.50 0.93
CA GLN A 42 10.57 0.13 -0.14
C GLN A 42 9.72 0.34 -1.41
N GLU A 43 8.84 -0.60 -1.73
CA GLU A 43 7.92 -0.50 -2.86
C GLU A 43 6.88 0.61 -2.66
N ALA A 44 6.38 0.74 -1.44
CA ALA A 44 5.48 1.82 -1.05
C ALA A 44 6.19 3.19 -1.10
N LEU A 45 7.40 3.31 -0.57
CA LEU A 45 8.20 4.56 -0.64
C LEU A 45 8.48 4.98 -2.09
N ASN A 46 8.80 4.03 -2.96
CA ASN A 46 9.01 4.31 -4.38
C ASN A 46 7.71 4.79 -5.06
N ALA A 47 6.56 4.21 -4.70
CA ALA A 47 5.27 4.63 -5.23
C ALA A 47 4.83 6.00 -4.71
N PHE A 48 5.08 6.29 -3.43
CA PHE A 48 4.89 7.62 -2.84
C PHE A 48 5.63 8.68 -3.66
N ARG A 49 6.93 8.44 -3.91
CA ARG A 49 7.78 9.33 -4.69
C ARG A 49 7.23 9.52 -6.10
N THR A 50 6.93 8.41 -6.77
CA THR A 50 6.44 8.42 -8.15
C THR A 50 5.18 9.26 -8.29
N LEU A 51 4.17 9.04 -7.43
CA LEU A 51 2.92 9.79 -7.52
C LEU A 51 3.12 11.28 -7.20
N SER A 52 4.01 11.58 -6.26
CA SER A 52 4.35 12.96 -5.88
C SER A 52 5.07 13.71 -7.01
N GLU A 53 6.07 13.09 -7.64
CA GLU A 53 6.86 13.72 -8.69
C GLU A 53 6.12 13.80 -10.03
N VAL A 54 5.31 12.80 -10.38
CA VAL A 54 4.64 12.72 -11.68
C VAL A 54 3.32 13.49 -11.68
N GLU A 55 2.52 13.38 -10.63
CA GLU A 55 1.16 13.93 -10.58
C GLU A 55 1.01 15.10 -9.58
N GLY A 56 2.05 15.42 -8.80
CA GLY A 56 1.97 16.47 -7.77
C GLY A 56 1.05 16.13 -6.59
N ILE A 57 0.70 14.86 -6.42
CA ILE A 57 -0.15 14.37 -5.34
C ILE A 57 0.73 13.71 -4.30
N ILE A 58 0.64 14.16 -3.04
CA ILE A 58 1.37 13.58 -1.91
C ILE A 58 0.46 12.53 -1.23
N PRO A 59 0.59 11.22 -1.54
CA PRO A 59 -0.28 10.19 -0.96
C PRO A 59 0.12 9.84 0.47
N ALA A 60 -0.83 9.36 1.27
CA ALA A 60 -0.48 8.67 2.51
C ALA A 60 0.36 7.41 2.22
N LEU A 61 1.19 6.98 3.17
CA LEU A 61 1.99 5.75 3.00
C LEU A 61 1.12 4.51 2.82
N GLU A 62 -0.06 4.45 3.45
CA GLU A 62 -1.05 3.39 3.22
C GLU A 62 -1.54 3.38 1.77
N SER A 63 -1.84 4.56 1.21
CA SER A 63 -2.28 4.69 -0.18
C SER A 63 -1.18 4.32 -1.17
N SER A 64 0.08 4.59 -0.82
CA SER A 64 1.23 4.27 -1.67
C SER A 64 1.40 2.76 -1.91
N HIS A 65 0.95 1.91 -0.97
CA HIS A 65 0.89 0.46 -1.19
C HIS A 65 -0.07 0.11 -2.34
N ALA A 66 -1.26 0.71 -2.35
CA ALA A 66 -2.25 0.51 -3.41
C ALA A 66 -1.76 1.07 -4.76
N VAL A 67 -1.08 2.23 -4.74
CA VAL A 67 -0.49 2.84 -5.95
C VAL A 67 0.57 1.92 -6.54
N HIS A 68 1.46 1.36 -5.72
CA HIS A 68 2.44 0.37 -6.18
C HIS A 68 1.76 -0.82 -6.86
N ALA A 69 0.83 -1.47 -6.17
CA ALA A 69 0.12 -2.63 -6.69
C ALA A 69 -0.63 -2.32 -7.99
N GLY A 70 -1.29 -1.16 -8.07
CA GLY A 70 -2.00 -0.69 -9.26
C GLY A 70 -1.07 -0.46 -10.45
N MET A 71 0.10 0.17 -10.24
CA MET A 71 1.11 0.34 -11.30
C MET A 71 1.64 -1.01 -11.80
N GLN A 72 1.92 -1.95 -10.90
CA GLN A 72 2.39 -3.29 -11.27
C GLN A 72 1.32 -4.10 -12.02
N ARG A 73 0.05 -3.89 -11.68
CA ARG A 73 -1.08 -4.48 -12.39
C ARG A 73 -1.24 -3.86 -13.79
N ALA A 74 -1.21 -2.54 -13.90
CA ALA A 74 -1.33 -1.82 -15.17
C ALA A 74 -0.24 -2.20 -16.18
N LYS A 75 1.01 -2.47 -15.73
CA LYS A 75 2.11 -2.96 -16.59
C LYS A 75 1.80 -4.27 -17.32
N LYS A 76 0.84 -5.06 -16.82
CA LYS A 76 0.45 -6.37 -17.36
C LYS A 76 -0.89 -6.31 -18.12
N MET A 77 -1.48 -5.13 -18.26
CA MET A 77 -2.80 -4.92 -18.85
C MET A 77 -2.69 -4.39 -20.28
N ASP A 78 -3.74 -4.62 -21.06
CA ASP A 78 -3.89 -4.02 -22.39
C ASP A 78 -4.21 -2.52 -22.26
N LYS A 79 -3.87 -1.75 -23.30
CA LYS A 79 -3.94 -0.28 -23.26
C LYS A 79 -5.36 0.29 -23.10
N ASP A 80 -6.38 -0.50 -23.42
CA ASP A 80 -7.80 -0.14 -23.33
C ASP A 80 -8.42 -0.51 -21.98
N GLN A 81 -7.68 -1.22 -21.12
CA GLN A 81 -8.15 -1.58 -19.78
C GLN A 81 -7.85 -0.46 -18.78
N VAL A 82 -8.74 -0.30 -17.79
CA VAL A 82 -8.67 0.79 -16.80
C VAL A 82 -8.40 0.21 -15.42
N VAL A 83 -7.47 0.85 -14.69
CA VAL A 83 -7.23 0.59 -13.26
C VAL A 83 -7.74 1.78 -12.46
N VAL A 84 -8.55 1.49 -11.44
CA VAL A 84 -8.96 2.50 -10.46
C VAL A 84 -8.23 2.19 -9.16
N ILE A 85 -7.55 3.20 -8.61
CA ILE A 85 -6.79 3.10 -7.37
C ILE A 85 -7.43 4.03 -6.35
N THR A 86 -7.75 3.50 -5.17
CA THR A 86 -8.23 4.32 -4.06
C THR A 86 -7.04 4.98 -3.36
N VAL A 87 -6.96 6.30 -3.44
CA VAL A 87 -6.06 7.12 -2.63
C VAL A 87 -6.83 7.51 -1.36
N SER A 88 -6.69 6.70 -0.32
CA SER A 88 -7.47 6.78 0.92
C SER A 88 -7.13 7.99 1.78
N GLY A 89 -5.95 8.58 1.61
CA GLY A 89 -5.50 9.71 2.41
C GLY A 89 -4.36 10.49 1.79
N ARG A 90 -4.13 11.68 2.34
CA ARG A 90 -3.01 12.57 2.00
C ARG A 90 -1.81 12.33 2.93
N GLY A 91 -0.61 12.51 2.41
CA GLY A 91 0.65 12.17 3.07
C GLY A 91 1.31 13.27 3.89
N ASP A 92 0.63 14.39 4.17
CA ASP A 92 1.24 15.51 4.94
C ASP A 92 1.84 15.05 6.28
N LYS A 93 1.21 14.05 6.91
CA LYS A 93 1.61 13.51 8.21
C LYS A 93 2.82 12.58 8.12
N ASP A 94 3.08 12.04 6.94
CA ASP A 94 4.10 11.02 6.69
C ASP A 94 5.41 11.64 6.20
N LEU A 95 5.42 12.95 5.89
CA LEU A 95 6.55 13.64 5.27
C LEU A 95 7.85 13.49 6.08
N ASP A 96 7.81 13.69 7.40
CA ASP A 96 9.02 13.58 8.24
C ASP A 96 9.61 12.16 8.18
N THR A 97 8.74 11.14 8.25
CA THR A 97 9.11 9.73 8.13
C THR A 97 9.73 9.44 6.77
N VAL A 98 9.09 9.91 5.70
CA VAL A 98 9.53 9.69 4.32
C VAL A 98 10.85 10.39 4.04
N ILE A 99 11.02 11.65 4.48
CA ILE A 99 12.26 12.42 4.33
C ILE A 99 13.43 11.67 4.99
N GLY A 100 13.23 11.19 6.21
CA GLY A 100 14.24 10.42 6.94
C GLY A 100 14.61 9.11 6.24
N LEU A 101 13.63 8.39 5.69
CA LEU A 101 13.85 7.10 5.03
C LEU A 101 14.40 7.22 3.61
N MET A 102 14.06 8.28 2.90
CA MET A 102 14.50 8.53 1.52
C MET A 102 15.84 9.26 1.44
N GLY A 103 16.38 9.74 2.56
CA GLY A 103 17.66 10.43 2.62
C GLY A 103 17.67 11.76 1.86
N VAL A 104 16.50 12.40 1.74
CA VAL A 104 16.38 13.71 1.09
C VAL A 104 16.74 14.77 2.14
N GLN A 105 17.81 15.53 1.91
CA GLN A 105 18.17 16.72 2.70
C GLN A 105 17.43 17.96 2.20
#